data_AF-A0A973FST1-F1
#
_entry.id   AF-A0A973FST1-F1
#
_cell.length_a   1.000
_cell.length_b   1.000
_cell.length_c   1.000
_cell.angle_alpha   90.00
_cell.angle_beta   90.00
_cell.angle_gamma   90.00
#
_symmetry.space_group_name_H-M   'P 1'
#
loop_
_entity.id
_entity.type
_entity.pdbx_description
1 polymer ?
#
loop_
_entity_poly.entity_id
_entity_poly.type
_entity_poly.pdbx_seq_one_letter_code
_entity_poly.pdbx_strand_id
1 'polypeptide(L)' 'MGTLPTYLQHAFAAACPPGWTASAEVALLTAELADLLGYRPQADLLLTHTDGRR' A
#
# COMPACT_ATOMS: atom_id res chain seq x y z
N MET A 1 6.73 -19.40 6.21
CA MET A 1 7.99 -18.62 6.27
C MET A 1 7.72 -17.30 5.58
N GLY A 2 7.87 -16.16 6.27
CA GLY A 2 7.69 -14.84 5.64
C GLY A 2 8.78 -14.62 4.61
N THR A 3 8.41 -14.14 3.42
CA THR A 3 9.37 -13.76 2.38
C THR A 3 10.00 -12.41 2.75
N LEU A 4 11.19 -12.11 2.20
CA LEU A 4 11.87 -10.84 2.43
C LEU A 4 10.97 -9.61 2.18
N PRO A 5 10.13 -9.55 1.13
CA PRO A 5 9.19 -8.44 0.92
C PRO A 5 8.22 -8.23 2.08
N THR A 6 7.58 -9.30 2.58
CA THR A 6 6.65 -9.20 3.72
C THR A 6 7.35 -8.71 4.98
N TYR A 7 8.57 -9.16 5.24
CA TYR A 7 9.36 -8.66 6.36
C TYR A 7 9.64 -7.16 6.23
N LEU A 8 10.05 -6.70 5.04
CA LEU A 8 10.34 -5.28 4.79
C LEU A 8 9.09 -4.41 4.91
N GLN A 9 7.93 -4.86 4.41
CA GLN A 9 6.65 -4.17 4.56
C GLN A 9 6.27 -3.99 6.02
N HIS A 10 6.39 -5.04 6.83
CA HIS A 10 6.13 -4.98 8.27
C HIS A 10 7.11 -4.07 9.00
N ALA A 11 8.42 -4.17 8.70
CA ALA A 11 9.44 -3.33 9.30
C ALA A 11 9.21 -1.85 8.97
N PHE A 12 8.82 -1.55 7.72
CA PHE A 12 8.50 -0.19 7.31
C PHE A 12 7.25 0.34 8.00
N ALA A 13 6.18 -0.45 8.10
CA ALA A 13 4.98 -0.06 8.82
C ALA A 13 5.26 0.23 10.30
N ALA A 14 6.13 -0.55 10.95
CA ALA A 14 6.56 -0.31 12.32
C ALA A 14 7.41 0.97 12.48
N ALA A 15 8.14 1.37 11.43
CA ALA A 15 8.97 2.57 11.40
C ALA A 15 8.33 3.71 10.57
N CYS A 16 7.00 3.72 10.46
CA CYS A 16 6.30 4.68 9.60
C CYS A 16 6.61 6.14 10.03
N PRO A 17 6.98 7.03 9.09
CA PRO A 17 7.27 8.41 9.42
C PRO A 17 6.07 9.11 10.10
N PRO A 18 6.31 9.99 11.10
CA PRO A 18 5.24 10.78 11.72
C PRO A 18 4.46 11.59 10.67
N GLY A 19 3.14 11.65 10.82
CA GLY A 19 2.25 12.31 9.86
C GLY A 19 1.87 11.45 8.65
N TRP A 20 2.33 10.20 8.59
CA TRP A 20 1.98 9.25 7.54
C TRP A 20 1.36 7.98 8.11
N THR A 21 0.53 7.33 7.31
CA THR A 21 0.06 5.96 7.53
C THR A 21 0.53 5.08 6.39
N ALA A 22 1.15 3.94 6.72
CA ALA A 22 1.59 2.94 5.75
C ALA A 22 0.57 1.80 5.64
N SER A 23 0.32 1.33 4.43
CA SER A 23 -0.46 0.12 4.15
C SER A 23 0.28 -0.72 3.11
N ALA A 24 0.30 -2.04 3.29
CA ALA A 24 0.97 -2.96 2.38
C ALA A 24 -0.04 -3.62 1.44
N GLU A 25 0.42 -4.01 0.25
CA GLU A 25 -0.35 -4.81 -0.72
C GLU A 25 -1.70 -4.17 -1.08
N VAL A 26 -1.68 -2.88 -1.44
CA VAL A 26 -2.90 -2.08 -1.65
C VAL A 26 -3.31 -2.07 -3.11
N ALA A 27 -4.54 -2.50 -3.40
CA ALA A 27 -5.16 -2.31 -4.71
C ALA A 27 -5.35 -0.81 -5.00
N LEU A 28 -4.84 -0.35 -6.13
CA LEU A 28 -4.88 1.09 -6.49
C LEU A 28 -6.18 1.48 -7.20
N LEU A 29 -6.92 0.51 -7.70
CA LEU A 29 -8.22 0.71 -8.34
C LEU A 29 -9.30 -0.03 -7.55
N THR A 30 -10.54 0.44 -7.68
CA THR A 30 -11.70 -0.36 -7.26
C THR A 30 -11.80 -1.61 -8.14
N ALA A 31 -12.50 -2.63 -7.65
CA ALA A 31 -12.68 -3.87 -8.39
C ALA A 31 -13.39 -3.62 -9.74
N GLU A 32 -14.42 -2.76 -9.76
CA GLU A 32 -15.16 -2.45 -10.98
C GLU A 32 -14.27 -1.79 -12.05
N LEU A 33 -13.39 -0.87 -11.62
CA LEU A 33 -12.51 -0.16 -12.53
C LEU A 33 -11.37 -1.06 -13.04
N ALA A 34 -10.84 -1.93 -12.17
CA ALA A 34 -9.85 -2.91 -12.58
C ALA A 34 -10.41 -3.90 -13.62
N ASP A 35 -11.65 -4.34 -13.44
CA ASP A 35 -12.33 -5.23 -14.39
C ASP A 35 -12.64 -4.53 -15.72
N LEU A 36 -13.06 -3.26 -15.69
CA LEU A 36 -13.27 -2.45 -16.89
C LEU A 36 -11.98 -2.26 -17.70
N LEU A 37 -10.85 -2.03 -17.02
CA LEU A 37 -9.57 -1.76 -17.67
C LEU A 37 -8.77 -3.04 -18.02
N GLY A 38 -9.16 -4.19 -17.46
CA GLY A 38 -8.51 -5.47 -17.72
C GLY A 38 -7.16 -5.66 -17.01
N TYR A 39 -6.87 -4.88 -15.97
CA TYR A 39 -5.67 -5.07 -15.14
C TYR A 39 -5.91 -4.63 -13.69
N ARG A 40 -5.14 -5.21 -12.77
CA ARG A 40 -5.28 -5.03 -11.32
C ARG A 40 -3.98 -4.47 -10.74
N PRO A 41 -3.76 -3.15 -10.78
CA PRO A 41 -2.55 -2.56 -10.24
C PRO A 41 -2.57 -2.60 -8.71
N GLN A 42 -1.43 -2.95 -8.14
CA GLN A 42 -1.23 -3.10 -6.70
C GLN A 42 0.09 -2.45 -6.31
N ALA A 43 0.09 -1.74 -5.19
CA ALA A 43 1.29 -1.19 -4.59
C ALA A 43 1.75 -2.07 -3.42
N ASP A 44 3.04 -2.40 -3.39
CA ASP A 44 3.64 -3.13 -2.27
C ASP A 44 3.53 -2.34 -0.96
N LEU A 45 3.68 -1.00 -1.04
CA LEU A 45 3.52 -0.06 0.06
C LEU A 45 2.82 1.22 -0.45
N LEU A 46 1.77 1.63 0.25
CA LEU A 46 1.08 2.90 0.05
C LEU A 46 1.26 3.77 1.31
N LEU A 47 1.73 5.00 1.10
CA LEU A 47 1.80 6.03 2.13
C LEU A 47 0.66 7.03 1.94
N THR A 48 -0.10 7.26 3.00
CA THR A 48 -1.13 8.30 3.03
C THR A 48 -0.77 9.31 4.11
N HIS A 49 -0.70 10.59 3.75
CA HIS A 49 -0.44 11.62 4.75
C HIS A 49 -1.71 11.86 5.58
N THR A 50 -1.55 12.00 6.90
CA THR A 50 -2.69 12.07 7.83
C THR A 50 -3.50 13.36 7.71
N ASP A 51 -2.94 14.41 7.10
CA ASP A 51 -3.66 15.68 6.88
C ASP A 51 -4.57 15.66 5.63
N GLY A 52 -4.65 14.52 4.92
CA GLY A 52 -5.48 14.37 3.73
C GLY A 52 -4.92 15.03 2.48
N ARG A 53 -3.71 15.61 2.52
CA ARG A 53 -2.99 16.04 1.33
C ARG A 53 -2.42 14.82 0.61
N ARG A 54 -2.54 14.85 -0.72
CA ARG A 54 -2.01 13.83 -1.63
C ARG A 54 -0.81 14.39 -2.37
#